data_AF-A0A937B5M2-F1
#
_entry.id   AF-A0A937B5M2-F1
#
_cell.length_a   1.000
_cell.length_b   1.000
_cell.length_c   1.000
_cell.angle_alpha   90.00
_cell.angle_beta   90.00
_cell.angle_gamma   90.00
#
_symmetry.space_group_name_H-M   'P 1'
#
loop_
_entity.id
_entity.type
_entity.pdbx_description
1 polymer ?
#
loop_
_entity_poly.entity_id
_entity_poly.type
_entity_poly.pdbx_seq_one_letter_code
_entity_poly.pdbx_strand_id
1 'polypeptide(L)'
;MKDTKIYDFLSNLSATELNRFHRYLDSPYHNRNVWCKELFNLLETHIRSEDDAELSKHSLFAQIFNNENYDDKRFRKLCSDLLDLGEAYLAQEIYQSNPLHQANYLLQAVHQRQLEKMYNSATNSVKNLSAKQYQRPASYYYYQYEIEKKPL
;
A
#
# COMPACT_ATOMS: atom_id res chain seq x y z
N MET A 1 22.40 7.69 -0.20
CA MET A 1 21.04 7.22 -0.55
C MET A 1 20.69 5.97 0.25
N LYS A 2 21.63 5.01 0.37
CA LYS A 2 21.46 3.77 1.14
C LYS A 2 21.11 3.98 2.63
N ASP A 3 21.42 5.17 3.16
CA ASP A 3 21.11 5.66 4.52
C ASP A 3 19.63 6.07 4.73
N THR A 4 18.84 6.14 3.66
CA THR A 4 17.46 6.64 3.72
C THR A 4 16.47 5.53 4.03
N LYS A 5 15.41 5.86 4.79
CA LYS A 5 14.31 4.92 5.09
C LYS A 5 13.67 4.32 3.84
N ILE A 6 13.55 5.11 2.77
CA ILE A 6 12.95 4.62 1.53
C ILE A 6 13.82 3.57 0.84
N TYR A 7 15.15 3.73 0.86
CA TYR A 7 16.05 2.72 0.31
C TYR A 7 15.97 1.42 1.12
N ASP A 8 16.04 1.54 2.45
CA ASP A 8 15.89 0.40 3.36
C ASP A 8 14.57 -0.35 3.10
N PHE A 9 13.44 0.36 3.06
CA PHE A 9 12.13 -0.20 2.71
C PHE A 9 12.17 -0.98 1.38
N LEU A 10 12.60 -0.35 0.29
CA LEU A 10 12.60 -0.98 -1.03
C LEU A 10 13.55 -2.18 -1.11
N SER A 11 14.70 -2.11 -0.43
CA SER A 11 15.68 -3.19 -0.41
C SER A 11 15.21 -4.44 0.35
N ASN A 12 14.22 -4.28 1.25
CA ASN A 12 13.61 -5.39 1.99
C ASN A 12 12.41 -6.02 1.24
N LEU A 13 11.98 -5.47 0.11
CA LEU A 13 10.91 -6.05 -0.70
C LEU A 13 11.44 -7.15 -1.61
N SER A 14 10.71 -8.26 -1.71
CA SER A 14 10.96 -9.28 -2.73
C SER A 14 10.72 -8.75 -4.15
N ALA A 15 11.27 -9.41 -5.16
CA ALA A 15 11.04 -9.06 -6.57
C ALA A 15 9.54 -8.98 -6.93
N THR A 16 8.71 -9.85 -6.33
CA THR A 16 7.26 -9.86 -6.52
C THR A 16 6.57 -8.67 -5.83
N GLU A 17 7.05 -8.26 -4.65
CA GLU A 17 6.55 -7.08 -3.95
C GLU A 17 6.96 -5.79 -4.64
N LEU A 18 8.18 -5.68 -5.15
CA LEU A 18 8.60 -4.56 -5.99
C LEU A 18 7.71 -4.41 -7.22
N ASN A 19 7.40 -5.51 -7.92
CA ASN A 19 6.49 -5.50 -9.08
C ASN A 19 5.05 -5.09 -8.70
N ARG A 20 4.59 -5.46 -7.50
CA ARG A 20 3.29 -5.02 -6.97
C ARG A 20 3.31 -3.53 -6.62
N PHE A 21 4.36 -3.06 -5.97
CA PHE A 21 4.53 -1.67 -5.62
C PHE A 21 4.66 -0.77 -6.85
N HIS A 22 5.35 -1.22 -7.91
CA HIS A 22 5.38 -0.53 -9.20
C HIS A 22 3.96 -0.32 -9.73
N ARG A 23 3.14 -1.37 -9.79
CA ARG A 23 1.72 -1.26 -10.22
C ARG A 23 0.89 -0.37 -9.31
N TYR A 24 1.19 -0.33 -8.01
CA TYR A 24 0.55 0.58 -7.07
C TYR A 24 0.91 2.04 -7.38
N LEU A 25 2.17 2.34 -7.69
CA LEU A 25 2.64 3.67 -8.09
C LEU A 25 2.14 4.10 -9.48
N ASP A 26 1.81 3.15 -10.35
CA ASP A 26 1.17 3.41 -11.65
C ASP A 26 -0.31 3.77 -11.53
N SER A 27 -0.94 3.48 -10.39
CA SER A 27 -2.35 3.76 -10.19
C SER A 27 -2.59 5.25 -9.97
N PRO A 28 -3.36 5.94 -10.85
CA PRO A 28 -3.70 7.35 -10.65
C PRO A 28 -4.59 7.60 -9.43
N TYR A 29 -5.19 6.53 -8.88
CA TYR A 29 -5.95 6.59 -7.64
C TYR A 29 -5.04 6.72 -6.41
N HIS A 30 -3.89 6.02 -6.42
CA HIS A 30 -2.97 6.00 -5.29
C HIS A 30 -1.83 7.00 -5.40
N ASN A 31 -1.30 7.20 -6.61
CA ASN A 31 -0.18 8.08 -6.86
C ASN A 31 -0.53 9.15 -7.90
N ARG A 32 -0.34 10.41 -7.52
CA ARG A 32 -0.47 11.57 -8.40
C ARG A 32 0.86 12.27 -8.65
N ASN A 33 1.92 11.85 -7.96
CA ASN A 33 3.25 12.45 -8.04
C ASN A 33 4.13 11.62 -8.97
N VAL A 34 4.29 12.10 -10.22
CA VAL A 34 5.13 11.45 -11.23
C VAL A 34 6.58 11.32 -10.76
N TRP A 35 7.07 12.26 -9.96
CA TRP A 35 8.46 12.23 -9.46
C TRP A 35 8.70 11.06 -8.49
N CYS A 36 7.68 10.65 -7.72
CA CYS A 36 7.81 9.48 -6.84
C CYS A 36 8.04 8.22 -7.67
N LYS A 37 7.36 8.09 -8.81
CA LYS A 37 7.57 6.98 -9.74
C LYS A 37 8.97 7.03 -10.36
N GLU A 38 9.43 8.19 -10.79
CA GLU A 38 10.80 8.33 -11.34
C GLU A 38 11.88 7.96 -10.32
N LEU A 39 11.75 8.43 -9.07
CA LEU A 39 12.65 8.02 -7.99
C LEU A 39 12.59 6.50 -7.79
N PHE A 40 11.40 5.92 -7.71
CA PHE A 40 11.24 4.47 -7.55
C PHE A 40 11.91 3.69 -8.69
N ASN A 41 11.73 4.07 -9.96
CA ASN A 41 12.31 3.37 -11.11
C ASN A 41 13.85 3.29 -11.04
N LEU A 42 14.49 4.40 -10.66
CA LEU A 42 15.94 4.48 -10.50
C LEU A 42 16.41 3.58 -9.33
N LEU A 43 15.69 3.60 -8.21
CA LEU A 43 16.01 2.76 -7.05
C LEU A 43 15.77 1.28 -7.33
N GLU A 44 14.66 0.93 -7.99
CA GLU A 44 14.33 -0.45 -8.36
C GLU A 44 15.42 -1.04 -9.26
N THR A 45 15.88 -0.27 -10.26
CA THR A 45 16.94 -0.70 -11.16
C THR A 45 18.24 -0.98 -10.40
N HIS A 46 18.63 -0.09 -9.48
CA HIS A 46 19.82 -0.26 -8.65
C HIS A 46 19.71 -1.46 -7.70
N ILE A 47 18.57 -1.64 -7.04
CA ILE A 47 18.33 -2.77 -6.11
C ILE A 47 18.40 -4.11 -6.86
N ARG A 48 17.90 -4.16 -8.10
CA ARG A 48 17.89 -5.38 -8.91
C ARG A 48 19.21 -5.69 -9.60
N SER A 49 20.06 -4.68 -9.85
CA SER A 49 21.32 -4.89 -10.56
C SER A 49 22.41 -5.56 -9.71
N GLU A 50 22.18 -5.75 -8.40
CA GLU A 50 23.17 -6.25 -7.40
C GLU A 50 24.52 -5.49 -7.45
N ASP A 51 24.52 -4.32 -8.08
CA ASP A 51 25.74 -3.57 -8.40
C ASP A 51 26.03 -2.63 -7.24
N ASP A 52 27.22 -2.76 -6.63
CA ASP A 52 27.60 -1.92 -5.47
C ASP A 52 28.01 -0.50 -5.87
N ALA A 53 27.70 -0.09 -7.10
CA ALA A 53 27.89 1.26 -7.58
C ALA A 53 27.29 2.28 -6.61
N GLU A 54 28.05 3.36 -6.38
CA GLU A 54 27.67 4.38 -5.42
C GLU A 54 26.39 5.10 -5.84
N LEU A 55 25.34 4.97 -5.02
CA LEU A 55 24.05 5.59 -5.26
C LEU A 55 24.02 7.02 -4.70
N SER A 56 24.46 7.98 -5.51
CA SER A 56 24.53 9.41 -5.15
C SER A 56 23.18 10.11 -5.21
N LYS A 57 22.81 10.81 -4.12
CA LYS A 57 21.60 11.65 -4.05
C LYS A 57 21.59 12.75 -5.12
N HIS A 58 22.78 13.29 -5.44
CA HIS A 58 22.92 14.34 -6.45
C HIS A 58 22.67 13.80 -7.86
N SER A 59 23.20 12.62 -8.18
CA SER A 59 22.98 11.98 -9.49
C SER A 59 21.52 11.62 -9.69
N LEU A 60 20.87 11.04 -8.67
CA LEU A 60 19.44 10.72 -8.73
C LEU A 60 18.60 11.98 -8.94
N PHE A 61 18.87 13.06 -8.19
CA PHE A 61 18.15 14.32 -8.34
C PHE A 61 18.29 14.90 -9.76
N ALA A 62 19.51 14.90 -10.30
CA ALA A 62 19.77 15.38 -11.65
C ALA A 62 19.03 14.56 -12.72
N GLN A 63 18.95 13.23 -12.56
CA GLN A 63 18.19 12.36 -13.47
C GLN A 63 16.68 12.62 -13.39
N ILE A 64 16.13 12.85 -12.19
CA ILE A 64 14.71 13.08 -11.98
C ILE A 64 14.28 14.49 -12.46
N PHE A 65 15.11 15.50 -12.20
CA PHE A 65 14.78 16.90 -12.47
C PHE A 65 15.62 17.52 -13.59
N ASN A 66 15.97 16.73 -14.62
CA ASN A 66 16.62 17.21 -15.85
C ASN A 66 17.86 18.09 -15.63
N ASN A 67 18.79 17.65 -14.79
CA ASN A 67 20.03 18.34 -14.42
C ASN A 67 19.86 19.69 -13.72
N GLU A 68 18.73 19.90 -13.04
CA GLU A 68 18.60 21.02 -12.09
C GLU A 68 19.64 20.93 -10.95
N ASN A 69 19.99 22.09 -10.39
CA ASN A 69 20.88 22.17 -9.23
C ASN A 69 20.28 21.41 -8.05
N TYR A 70 21.12 20.63 -7.36
CA TYR A 70 20.69 19.80 -6.24
C TYR A 70 20.02 20.63 -5.14
N ASP A 71 18.76 20.28 -4.84
CA ASP A 71 18.00 20.79 -3.71
C ASP A 71 17.73 19.65 -2.72
N ASP A 72 18.47 19.65 -1.61
CA ASP A 72 18.36 18.66 -0.54
C ASP A 72 16.96 18.64 0.10
N LYS A 73 16.31 19.81 0.26
CA LYS A 73 14.98 19.89 0.86
C LYS A 73 13.95 19.24 -0.06
N ARG A 74 14.00 19.55 -1.36
CA ARG A 74 13.12 18.95 -2.38
C ARG A 74 13.36 17.44 -2.49
N PHE A 75 14.61 16.99 -2.48
CA PHE A 75 14.93 15.57 -2.54
C PHE A 75 14.43 14.81 -1.30
N ARG A 76 14.64 15.34 -0.10
CA ARG A 76 14.12 14.73 1.14
C ARG A 76 12.60 14.66 1.16
N LYS A 77 11.92 15.70 0.66
CA LYS A 77 10.46 15.68 0.50
C LYS A 77 10.04 14.56 -0.46
N LEU A 78 10.72 14.43 -1.60
CA LEU A 78 10.44 13.35 -2.56
C LEU A 78 10.63 11.95 -1.96
N CYS A 79 11.70 11.74 -1.19
CA CYS A 79 11.89 10.47 -0.47
C CYS A 79 10.78 10.20 0.55
N SER A 80 10.32 11.24 1.25
CA SER A 80 9.22 11.12 2.23
C SER A 80 7.90 10.80 1.53
N ASP A 81 7.59 11.49 0.42
CA ASP A 81 6.38 11.23 -0.37
C ASP A 81 6.35 9.80 -0.93
N LEU A 82 7.50 9.29 -1.38
CA LEU A 82 7.59 7.91 -1.84
C LEU A 82 7.47 6.90 -0.67
N LEU A 83 7.98 7.24 0.51
CA LEU A 83 7.83 6.40 1.71
C LEU A 83 6.36 6.34 2.16
N ASP A 84 5.65 7.47 2.17
CA ASP A 84 4.22 7.52 2.51
C ASP A 84 3.40 6.60 1.57
N LEU A 85 3.75 6.56 0.29
CA LEU A 85 3.16 5.62 -0.69
C LEU A 85 3.50 4.16 -0.36
N GLY A 86 4.73 3.89 0.08
CA GLY A 86 5.18 2.56 0.50
C GLY A 86 4.43 2.06 1.74
N GLU A 87 4.24 2.92 2.75
CA GLU A 87 3.47 2.60 3.96
C GLU A 87 2.01 2.30 3.63
N ALA A 88 1.38 3.13 2.79
CA ALA A 88 0.00 2.92 2.32
C ALA A 88 -0.12 1.60 1.52
N TYR A 89 0.87 1.29 0.68
CA TYR A 89 0.94 0.03 -0.05
C TYR A 89 1.00 -1.17 0.90
N LEU A 90 1.86 -1.16 1.92
CA LEU A 90 1.94 -2.26 2.90
C LEU A 90 0.61 -2.48 3.61
N ALA A 91 -0.04 -1.40 4.06
CA ALA A 91 -1.36 -1.49 4.68
C ALA A 91 -2.40 -2.10 3.72
N GLN A 92 -2.36 -1.71 2.44
CA GLN A 92 -3.22 -2.27 1.41
C GLN A 92 -2.94 -3.76 1.16
N GLU A 93 -1.69 -4.22 1.13
CA GLU A 93 -1.36 -5.63 0.96
C GLU A 93 -1.90 -6.48 2.12
N ILE A 94 -1.79 -6.00 3.36
CA ILE A 94 -2.38 -6.66 4.53
C ILE A 94 -3.90 -6.72 4.41
N TYR A 95 -4.56 -5.62 4.02
CA TYR A 95 -6.00 -5.59 3.76
C TYR A 95 -6.40 -6.60 2.67
N GLN A 96 -5.68 -6.64 1.55
CA GLN A 96 -5.93 -7.55 0.43
C GLN A 96 -5.73 -9.02 0.82
N SER A 97 -4.82 -9.32 1.74
CA SER A 97 -4.58 -10.67 2.25
C SER A 97 -5.67 -11.19 3.19
N ASN A 98 -6.59 -10.33 3.65
CA ASN A 98 -7.58 -10.69 4.67
C ASN A 98 -9.04 -10.53 4.20
N PRO A 99 -9.60 -11.54 3.50
CA PRO A 99 -10.96 -11.48 2.94
C PRO A 99 -12.06 -11.16 3.96
N LEU A 100 -11.92 -11.62 5.21
CA LEU A 100 -12.91 -11.36 6.24
C LEU A 100 -12.94 -9.87 6.62
N HIS A 101 -11.79 -9.22 6.75
CA HIS A 101 -11.74 -7.78 7.02
C HIS A 101 -12.37 -7.01 5.86
N GLN A 102 -12.05 -7.36 4.61
CA GLN A 102 -12.64 -6.73 3.43
C GLN A 102 -14.17 -6.87 3.41
N ALA A 103 -14.69 -8.07 3.70
CA ALA A 103 -16.13 -8.30 3.75
C ALA A 103 -16.81 -7.47 4.84
N ASN A 104 -16.18 -7.32 6.02
CA ASN A 104 -16.71 -6.48 7.09
C ASN A 104 -16.74 -5.00 6.70
N TYR A 105 -15.66 -4.47 6.11
CA TYR A 105 -15.63 -3.08 5.65
C TYR A 105 -16.63 -2.82 4.52
N LEU A 106 -16.82 -3.79 3.62
CA LEU A 106 -17.86 -3.72 2.60
C LEU A 106 -19.26 -3.66 3.23
N LEU A 107 -19.56 -4.54 4.19
CA LEU A 107 -20.85 -4.54 4.89
C LEU A 107 -21.09 -3.19 5.59
N GLN A 108 -20.08 -2.65 6.26
CA GLN A 108 -20.15 -1.32 6.89
C GLN A 108 -20.47 -0.23 5.85
N ALA A 109 -19.75 -0.21 4.72
CA ALA A 109 -19.96 0.78 3.66
C ALA A 109 -21.34 0.67 3.01
N VAL A 110 -21.81 -0.56 2.76
CA VAL A 110 -23.13 -0.87 2.21
C VAL A 110 -24.24 -0.40 3.15
N HIS A 111 -24.10 -0.66 4.46
CA HIS A 111 -25.05 -0.21 5.47
C HIS A 111 -25.08 1.32 5.59
N GLN A 112 -23.92 1.98 5.73
CA GLN A 112 -23.83 3.45 5.86
C GLN A 112 -24.40 4.20 4.64
N ARG A 113 -24.32 3.60 3.45
CA ARG A 113 -24.83 4.19 2.19
C ARG A 113 -26.23 3.72 1.83
N GLN A 114 -26.87 2.92 2.69
CA GLN A 114 -28.21 2.34 2.46
C GLN A 114 -28.33 1.61 1.11
N LEU A 115 -27.29 0.85 0.73
CA LEU A 115 -27.26 0.09 -0.53
C LEU A 115 -28.02 -1.22 -0.37
N GLU A 116 -29.35 -1.16 -0.26
CA GLU A 116 -30.22 -2.31 0.06
C GLU A 116 -29.99 -3.53 -0.82
N LYS A 117 -29.84 -3.33 -2.13
CA LYS A 117 -29.59 -4.40 -3.12
C LYS A 117 -28.30 -5.19 -2.84
N MET A 118 -27.34 -4.59 -2.13
CA MET A 118 -26.05 -5.19 -1.79
C MET A 118 -26.00 -5.74 -0.36
N TYR A 119 -26.94 -5.38 0.51
CA TYR A 119 -26.85 -5.69 1.94
C TYR A 119 -26.87 -7.20 2.22
N ASN A 120 -27.77 -7.94 1.56
CA ASN A 120 -27.89 -9.38 1.74
C ASN A 120 -26.63 -10.13 1.29
N SER A 121 -26.05 -9.76 0.15
CA SER A 121 -24.83 -10.40 -0.36
C SER A 121 -23.60 -10.07 0.50
N ALA A 122 -23.48 -8.84 0.97
CA ALA A 122 -22.41 -8.43 1.90
C ALA A 122 -22.50 -9.20 3.23
N THR A 123 -23.70 -9.27 3.83
CA THR A 123 -23.95 -10.00 5.08
C THR A 123 -23.63 -11.49 4.96
N ASN A 124 -24.06 -12.12 3.87
CA ASN A 124 -23.78 -13.54 3.62
C ASN A 124 -22.28 -13.79 3.43
N SER A 125 -21.55 -12.88 2.80
CA SER A 125 -20.10 -12.98 2.63
C SER A 125 -19.38 -12.98 3.98
N VAL A 126 -19.75 -12.08 4.90
CA VAL A 126 -19.18 -12.03 6.25
C VAL A 126 -19.50 -13.31 7.04
N LYS A 127 -20.74 -13.78 7.00
CA LYS A 127 -21.15 -15.04 7.68
C LYS A 127 -20.36 -16.25 7.18
N ASN A 128 -20.20 -16.38 5.86
CA ASN A 128 -19.49 -17.50 5.25
C ASN A 128 -17.99 -17.47 5.54
N LEU A 129 -17.37 -16.29 5.52
CA LEU A 129 -15.94 -16.14 5.80
C LEU A 129 -15.63 -16.32 7.29
N SER A 130 -16.48 -15.81 8.17
CA SER A 130 -16.32 -15.98 9.63
C SER A 130 -16.49 -17.45 10.04
N ALA A 131 -17.45 -18.17 9.47
CA ALA A 131 -17.67 -19.60 9.77
C ALA A 131 -16.48 -20.50 9.38
N LYS A 132 -15.66 -20.09 8.40
CA LYS A 132 -14.47 -20.83 7.93
C LYS A 132 -13.23 -20.60 8.80
N GLN A 133 -13.23 -19.64 9.73
CA GLN A 133 -12.13 -19.45 10.66
C GLN A 133 -12.17 -20.52 11.76
N TYR A 134 -11.29 -21.52 11.63
CA TYR A 134 -11.18 -22.68 12.53
C TYR A 134 -10.75 -22.30 13.95
N GLN A 135 -9.90 -21.28 14.07
CA GLN A 135 -9.64 -20.56 15.32
C GLN A 135 -10.49 -19.31 15.31
N ARG A 136 -11.22 -19.04 16.40
CA ARG A 136 -12.02 -17.81 16.58
C ARG A 136 -11.16 -16.77 17.31
N PRO A 137 -10.32 -15.99 16.61
CA PRO A 137 -9.56 -14.92 17.26
C PRO A 137 -10.52 -13.89 17.86
N ALA A 138 -10.03 -13.03 18.76
CA ALA A 138 -10.84 -11.97 19.36
C ALA A 138 -11.59 -11.10 18.31
N SER A 139 -11.01 -10.93 17.12
CA SER A 139 -11.64 -10.25 15.99
C SER A 139 -12.92 -10.94 15.50
N TYR A 140 -13.00 -12.27 15.52
CA TYR A 140 -14.23 -13.01 15.17
C TYR A 140 -15.41 -12.58 16.05
N TYR A 141 -15.22 -12.53 17.37
CA TYR A 141 -16.26 -12.15 18.33
C TYR A 141 -16.62 -10.66 18.25
N TYR A 142 -15.62 -9.80 18.02
CA TYR A 142 -15.85 -8.38 17.75
C TYR A 142 -16.75 -8.17 16.52
N TYR A 143 -16.52 -8.90 15.43
CA TYR A 143 -17.32 -8.80 14.22
C TYR A 143 -18.73 -9.37 14.38
N GLN A 144 -18.91 -10.47 15.12
CA GLN A 144 -20.25 -10.99 15.44
C GLN A 144 -21.10 -9.96 16.19
N TYR A 145 -20.50 -9.31 17.19
CA TYR A 145 -21.17 -8.23 17.92
C TYR A 145 -21.52 -7.03 17.02
N GLU A 146 -20.62 -6.60 16.13
CA GLU A 146 -20.89 -5.52 15.17
C GLU A 146 -22.10 -5.83 14.25
N ILE A 147 -22.24 -7.09 13.81
CA ILE A 147 -23.37 -7.54 12.99
C ILE A 147 -24.68 -7.49 13.79
N GLU A 148 -24.68 -8.01 15.01
CA GLU A 148 -25.88 -8.06 15.86
C GLU A 148 -26.34 -6.67 16.32
N LYS A 149 -25.41 -5.74 16.52
CA LYS A 149 -25.69 -4.39 17.01
C LYS A 149 -26.32 -3.46 15.95
N LYS A 150 -26.15 -3.76 14.66
CA LYS A 150 -26.60 -2.89 13.55
C LYS A 150 -27.68 -3.59 12.69
N PRO A 151 -28.88 -3.85 13.23
CA PRO A 151 -30.01 -4.12 12.36
C PRO A 151 -30.27 -2.87 11.51
N LEU A 152 -30.54 -3.08 10.21
CA LEU A 152 -31.11 -2.04 9.35
C LEU A 152 -32.49 -1.63 9.87
#